data_AF-A0A662UJW5-F1
#
_entry.id   AF-A0A662UJW5-F1
#
_cell.length_a   1.000
_cell.length_b   1.000
_cell.length_c   1.000
_cell.angle_alpha   90.00
_cell.angle_beta   90.00
_cell.angle_gamma   90.00
#
_symmetry.space_group_name_H-M   'P 1'
#
loop_
_entity.id
_entity.type
_entity.pdbx_description
1 polymer ?
#
loop_
_entity_poly.entity_id
_entity_poly.type
_entity_poly.pdbx_seq_one_letter_code
_entity_poly.pdbx_strand_id
1 'polypeptide(L)'
;MERLVTWVMIALILLSFTLTIDTYGNPIPYPTVILKNERISINITQGPGSDSLTINVHGFFRFRNVGYEKLEMYFPVPPEVREGNVTILLNGKPLDWEIVEEMTVPGPAGNLSQKYETVLGNLPLLKWSIDLSSSPSEVFNISVNYEYIIKPQLVEIGGKPVLIHRTIYAMATGRFYYQYSKTVNATLTVRFNGGKFNYARVNVSLVPSPAVVNQPVTRLILDDVMRDGYVLRINERSPMFSGMLRDVIIDVVVPQSMPTQTQTSQPSTISSTTSYTSPSEGEGINRSLIGVLIILLGFVAIAVIKGK
;
A
#
# COMPACT_ATOMS: atom_id res chain seq x y z
N MET A 1 3.89 -65.06 -17.66
CA MET A 1 2.66 -64.29 -17.39
C MET A 1 2.70 -63.67 -15.99
N GLU A 2 2.85 -64.47 -14.94
CA GLU A 2 2.89 -64.04 -13.53
C GLU A 2 3.74 -62.79 -13.25
N ARG A 3 5.02 -62.77 -13.66
CA ARG A 3 5.91 -61.60 -13.44
C ARG A 3 5.35 -60.28 -14.00
N LEU A 4 4.64 -60.32 -15.13
CA LEU A 4 4.00 -59.13 -15.71
C LEU A 4 2.85 -58.64 -14.82
N VAL A 5 2.02 -59.56 -14.31
CA VAL A 5 0.94 -59.26 -13.38
C VAL A 5 1.50 -58.66 -12.08
N THR A 6 2.60 -59.21 -11.55
CA THR A 6 3.28 -58.66 -10.37
C THR A 6 3.73 -57.21 -10.59
N TRP A 7 4.36 -56.90 -11.73
CA TRP A 7 4.80 -55.54 -12.04
C TRP A 7 3.63 -54.57 -12.23
N VAL A 8 2.55 -54.99 -12.90
CA VAL A 8 1.33 -54.17 -13.06
C VAL A 8 0.67 -53.88 -11.70
N MET A 9 0.60 -54.87 -10.81
CA MET A 9 0.08 -54.68 -9.45
C MET A 9 0.94 -53.73 -8.61
N ILE A 10 2.28 -53.86 -8.67
CA ILE A 10 3.20 -52.93 -7.99
C ILE A 10 3.03 -51.50 -8.52
N ALA A 11 2.90 -51.33 -9.85
CA ALA A 11 2.69 -50.03 -10.47
C ALA A 11 1.34 -49.40 -10.07
N LEU A 12 0.26 -50.20 -10.02
CA LEU A 12 -1.06 -49.74 -9.55
C LEU A 12 -1.06 -49.33 -8.08
N ILE A 13 -0.37 -50.09 -7.22
CA ILE A 13 -0.21 -49.75 -5.79
C ILE A 13 0.55 -48.43 -5.66
N LEU A 14 1.70 -48.27 -6.33
CA LEU A 14 2.47 -47.02 -6.31
C LEU A 14 1.66 -45.83 -6.86
N LEU A 15 0.89 -46.03 -7.93
CA LEU A 15 0.02 -44.99 -8.48
C LEU A 15 -1.07 -44.58 -7.48
N SER A 16 -1.66 -45.54 -6.76
CA SER A 16 -2.67 -45.24 -5.73
C SER A 16 -2.11 -44.35 -4.60
N PHE A 17 -0.87 -44.59 -4.15
CA PHE A 17 -0.19 -43.74 -3.17
C PHE A 17 0.09 -42.31 -3.68
N THR A 18 0.35 -42.12 -4.98
CA THR A 18 0.52 -40.76 -5.54
C THR A 18 -0.80 -40.01 -5.70
N LEU A 19 -1.90 -40.73 -5.91
CA LEU A 19 -3.25 -40.14 -6.04
C LEU A 19 -3.86 -39.73 -4.69
N THR A 20 -3.36 -40.26 -3.57
CA THR A 20 -3.79 -39.87 -2.21
C THR A 20 -3.00 -38.71 -1.61
N ILE A 21 -2.09 -38.07 -2.37
CA ILE A 21 -1.50 -36.80 -1.96
C ILE A 21 -2.54 -35.70 -2.22
N ASP A 22 -3.51 -35.59 -1.32
CA ASP A 22 -4.27 -34.36 -1.16
C ASP A 22 -3.24 -33.25 -0.93
N THR A 23 -3.04 -32.41 -1.95
CA THR A 23 -2.20 -31.24 -1.81
C THR A 23 -2.88 -30.32 -0.82
N TYR A 24 -2.46 -30.38 0.44
CA TYR A 24 -2.79 -29.43 1.50
C TYR A 24 -2.24 -28.06 1.09
N GLY A 25 -2.95 -27.40 0.19
CA GLY A 25 -2.68 -26.04 -0.23
C GLY A 25 -2.73 -25.16 1.01
N ASN A 26 -1.63 -24.46 1.30
CA ASN A 26 -1.37 -23.77 2.56
C ASN A 26 -2.65 -23.12 3.12
N PRO A 27 -3.25 -23.70 4.18
CA PRO A 27 -4.63 -23.41 4.57
C PRO A 27 -4.76 -21.94 4.96
N ILE A 28 -5.83 -21.31 4.45
CA ILE A 28 -6.14 -19.92 4.79
C ILE A 28 -6.61 -19.91 6.25
N PRO A 29 -5.98 -19.15 7.16
CA PRO A 29 -6.44 -19.05 8.54
C PRO A 29 -7.89 -18.57 8.60
N TYR A 30 -8.66 -19.11 9.54
CA TYR A 30 -10.05 -18.76 9.74
C TYR A 30 -10.26 -18.20 11.16
N PRO A 31 -10.92 -17.04 11.32
CA PRO A 31 -11.33 -16.09 10.28
C PRO A 31 -10.15 -15.25 9.73
N THR A 32 -10.32 -14.61 8.56
CA THR A 32 -9.36 -13.67 7.97
C THR A 32 -10.00 -12.71 6.96
N VAL A 33 -9.30 -11.61 6.61
CA VAL A 33 -9.63 -10.72 5.50
C VAL A 33 -8.43 -10.64 4.55
N ILE A 34 -8.66 -10.88 3.27
CA ILE A 34 -7.59 -10.91 2.25
C ILE A 34 -7.74 -9.71 1.33
N LEU A 35 -6.81 -8.75 1.38
CA LEU A 35 -6.67 -7.76 0.31
C LEU A 35 -6.18 -8.45 -0.97
N LYS A 36 -6.93 -8.34 -2.06
CA LYS A 36 -6.58 -8.93 -3.36
C LYS A 36 -5.81 -7.96 -4.26
N ASN A 37 -6.24 -6.69 -4.30
CA ASN A 37 -5.66 -5.65 -5.15
C ASN A 37 -5.84 -4.29 -4.48
N GLU A 38 -4.81 -3.45 -4.57
CA GLU A 38 -4.82 -2.04 -4.22
C GLU A 38 -4.58 -1.20 -5.48
N ARG A 39 -5.42 -0.19 -5.71
CA ARG A 39 -5.30 0.75 -6.84
C ARG A 39 -5.43 2.16 -6.30
N ILE A 40 -4.40 2.96 -6.49
CA ILE A 40 -4.28 4.29 -5.91
C ILE A 40 -4.11 5.29 -7.04
N SER A 41 -4.92 6.34 -7.04
CA SER A 41 -4.79 7.48 -7.94
C SER A 41 -4.57 8.73 -7.11
N ILE A 42 -3.38 9.30 -7.19
CA ILE A 42 -3.04 10.60 -6.61
C ILE A 42 -3.05 11.62 -7.75
N ASN A 43 -3.86 12.67 -7.60
CA ASN A 43 -3.91 13.81 -8.49
C ASN A 43 -3.35 15.03 -7.76
N ILE A 44 -2.27 15.60 -8.29
CA ILE A 44 -1.57 16.75 -7.74
C ILE A 44 -1.86 17.93 -8.68
N THR A 45 -2.60 18.91 -8.18
CA THR A 45 -2.96 20.13 -8.92
C THR A 45 -2.38 21.36 -8.24
N GLN A 46 -2.35 22.51 -8.93
CA GLN A 46 -2.19 23.79 -8.23
C GLN A 46 -3.36 23.97 -7.25
N GLY A 47 -3.05 24.41 -6.03
CA GLY A 47 -4.03 24.70 -4.98
C GLY A 47 -4.48 26.16 -4.96
N PRO A 48 -5.29 26.56 -3.96
CA PRO A 48 -5.69 27.95 -3.77
C PRO A 48 -4.48 28.81 -3.35
N GLY A 49 -4.10 29.73 -4.24
CA GLY A 49 -2.91 30.59 -4.12
C GLY A 49 -1.89 30.35 -5.23
N SER A 50 -0.80 31.10 -5.23
CA SER A 50 0.31 30.87 -6.16
C SER A 50 1.16 29.66 -5.74
N ASP A 51 1.29 29.41 -4.44
CA ASP A 51 2.37 28.59 -3.90
C ASP A 51 1.88 27.32 -3.19
N SER A 52 0.59 26.97 -3.24
CA SER A 52 0.04 25.75 -2.65
C SER A 52 -0.25 24.68 -3.72
N LEU A 53 -0.27 23.40 -3.31
CA LEU A 53 -0.74 22.29 -4.14
C LEU A 53 -1.98 21.66 -3.48
N THR A 54 -2.99 21.31 -4.28
CA THR A 54 -4.11 20.47 -3.84
C THR A 54 -3.79 19.03 -4.22
N ILE A 55 -3.95 18.13 -3.27
CA ILE A 55 -3.74 16.69 -3.45
C ILE A 55 -5.08 15.99 -3.31
N ASN A 56 -5.52 15.33 -4.39
CA ASN A 56 -6.71 14.49 -4.43
C ASN A 56 -6.27 13.02 -4.50
N VAL A 57 -6.67 12.20 -3.53
CA VAL A 57 -6.33 10.77 -3.49
C VAL A 57 -7.59 9.94 -3.56
N HIS A 58 -7.62 9.00 -4.50
CA HIS A 58 -8.62 7.94 -4.58
C HIS A 58 -7.92 6.58 -4.46
N GLY A 59 -8.10 5.92 -3.31
CA GLY A 59 -7.70 4.53 -3.07
C GLY A 59 -8.87 3.58 -3.26
N PHE A 60 -8.70 2.54 -4.07
CA PHE A 60 -9.66 1.48 -4.30
C PHE A 60 -9.06 0.13 -3.85
N PHE A 61 -9.73 -0.53 -2.92
CA PHE A 61 -9.26 -1.74 -2.24
C PHE A 61 -10.29 -2.86 -2.41
N ARG A 62 -9.87 -4.02 -2.93
CA ARG A 62 -10.75 -5.19 -3.08
C ARG A 62 -10.40 -6.26 -2.06
N PHE A 63 -11.28 -6.49 -1.10
CA PHE A 63 -11.10 -7.46 -0.03
C PHE A 63 -11.91 -8.74 -0.26
N ARG A 64 -11.50 -9.83 0.39
CA ARG A 64 -12.30 -11.04 0.63
C ARG A 64 -12.36 -11.30 2.13
N ASN A 65 -13.53 -11.16 2.73
CA ASN A 65 -13.84 -11.66 4.05
C ASN A 65 -13.94 -13.19 4.03
N VAL A 66 -13.36 -13.84 5.03
CA VAL A 66 -13.51 -15.27 5.31
C VAL A 66 -13.82 -15.41 6.80
N GLY A 67 -15.11 -15.43 7.16
CA GLY A 67 -15.57 -15.77 8.51
C GLY A 67 -15.80 -14.63 9.50
N TYR A 68 -15.64 -13.35 9.12
CA TYR A 68 -15.99 -12.24 10.00
C TYR A 68 -17.41 -11.70 9.77
N GLU A 69 -18.16 -11.51 10.84
CA GLU A 69 -19.46 -10.81 10.81
C GLU A 69 -19.31 -9.29 10.87
N LYS A 70 -18.25 -8.78 11.51
CA LYS A 70 -17.96 -7.34 11.64
C LYS A 70 -16.48 -7.06 11.55
N LEU A 71 -16.12 -5.92 10.96
CA LEU A 71 -14.74 -5.44 10.81
C LEU A 71 -14.65 -3.96 11.20
N GLU A 72 -13.77 -3.62 12.12
CA GLU A 72 -13.31 -2.25 12.37
C GLU A 72 -12.00 -2.03 11.60
N MET A 73 -11.96 -1.03 10.74
CA MET A 73 -10.88 -0.79 9.78
C MET A 73 -10.21 0.55 10.08
N TYR A 74 -8.89 0.60 9.91
CA TYR A 74 -8.08 1.81 10.08
C TYR A 74 -7.30 2.13 8.81
N PHE A 75 -7.24 3.42 8.44
CA PHE A 75 -6.53 3.89 7.25
C PHE A 75 -5.73 5.17 7.53
N PRO A 76 -4.39 5.12 7.48
CA PRO A 76 -3.53 6.29 7.71
C PRO A 76 -3.67 7.37 6.64
N VAL A 77 -3.72 8.63 7.06
CA VAL A 77 -3.80 9.80 6.17
C VAL A 77 -2.84 10.91 6.60
N PRO A 78 -2.39 11.79 5.68
CA PRO A 78 -1.63 12.99 6.02
C PRO A 78 -2.36 13.87 7.05
N PRO A 79 -1.67 14.53 7.99
CA PRO A 79 -2.28 15.40 9.01
C PRO A 79 -3.20 16.49 8.45
N GLU A 80 -2.91 16.98 7.25
CA GLU A 80 -3.65 18.01 6.51
C GLU A 80 -5.07 17.56 6.12
N VAL A 81 -5.34 16.25 6.10
CA VAL A 81 -6.67 15.69 5.81
C VAL A 81 -7.70 16.04 6.90
N ARG A 82 -7.27 16.43 8.11
CA ARG A 82 -8.17 16.93 9.16
C ARG A 82 -8.93 18.20 8.76
N GLU A 83 -8.37 19.02 7.87
CA GLU A 83 -8.98 20.23 7.30
C GLU A 83 -9.62 19.98 5.92
N GLY A 84 -9.54 18.75 5.44
CA GLY A 84 -9.90 18.34 4.08
C GLY A 84 -11.26 17.66 3.96
N ASN A 85 -11.58 17.27 2.72
CA ASN A 85 -12.76 16.46 2.44
C ASN A 85 -12.38 14.97 2.41
N VAL A 86 -13.18 14.11 3.04
CA VAL A 86 -12.99 12.66 3.06
C VAL A 86 -14.33 11.97 2.76
N THR A 87 -14.28 10.89 1.97
CA THR A 87 -15.45 10.05 1.69
C THR A 87 -15.03 8.60 1.57
N ILE A 88 -15.59 7.76 2.44
CA ILE A 88 -15.35 6.30 2.47
C ILE A 88 -16.59 5.59 1.95
N LEU A 89 -16.41 4.70 0.99
CA LEU A 89 -17.49 3.94 0.34
C LEU A 89 -17.28 2.43 0.50
N LEU A 90 -18.29 1.73 1.02
CA LEU A 90 -18.43 0.27 0.98
C LEU A 90 -19.31 -0.13 -0.20
N ASN A 91 -18.75 -0.83 -1.19
CA ASN A 91 -19.48 -1.25 -2.40
C ASN A 91 -20.25 -0.09 -3.08
N GLY A 92 -19.70 1.14 -3.02
CA GLY A 92 -20.31 2.36 -3.56
C GLY A 92 -21.29 3.08 -2.62
N LYS A 93 -21.62 2.54 -1.44
CA LYS A 93 -22.44 3.21 -0.42
C LYS A 93 -21.55 3.92 0.61
N PRO A 94 -21.89 5.14 1.07
CA PRO A 94 -21.10 5.82 2.10
C PRO A 94 -21.06 5.04 3.41
N LEU A 95 -19.93 5.16 4.12
CA LEU A 95 -19.75 4.74 5.50
C LEU A 95 -19.48 5.97 6.37
N ASP A 96 -19.97 5.92 7.61
CA ASP A 96 -19.55 6.84 8.67
C ASP A 96 -18.13 6.49 9.13
N TRP A 97 -17.35 7.52 9.46
CA TRP A 97 -15.95 7.40 9.87
C TRP A 97 -15.57 8.51 10.85
N GLU A 98 -14.52 8.26 11.62
CA GLU A 98 -13.93 9.22 12.57
C GLU A 98 -12.40 9.32 12.37
N ILE A 99 -11.76 10.36 12.90
CA ILE A 99 -10.30 10.48 12.94
C ILE A 99 -9.80 10.09 14.33
N VAL A 100 -8.83 9.19 14.38
CA VAL A 100 -8.16 8.75 15.61
C VAL A 100 -6.64 8.80 15.46
N GLU A 101 -5.93 8.95 16.57
CA GLU A 101 -4.44 8.98 16.57
C GLU A 101 -3.83 7.57 16.72
N GLU A 102 -4.62 6.60 17.18
CA GLU A 102 -4.15 5.25 17.51
C GLU A 102 -5.11 4.19 16.96
N MET A 103 -4.56 3.10 16.41
CA MET A 103 -5.29 1.89 16.06
C MET A 103 -5.14 0.86 17.18
N THR A 104 -6.22 0.15 17.50
CA THR A 104 -6.12 -1.03 18.34
C THR A 104 -5.73 -2.23 17.47
N VAL A 105 -4.88 -3.14 17.97
CA VAL A 105 -4.37 -4.27 17.19
C VAL A 105 -4.40 -5.54 18.04
N PRO A 106 -4.91 -6.68 17.54
CA PRO A 106 -4.84 -7.94 18.28
C PRO A 106 -3.38 -8.38 18.48
N GLY A 107 -2.97 -8.54 19.74
CA GLY A 107 -1.63 -8.99 20.12
C GLY A 107 -1.65 -10.18 21.11
N PRO A 108 -0.47 -10.75 21.45
CA PRO A 108 -0.38 -11.95 22.28
C PRO A 108 -0.92 -11.78 23.71
N ALA A 109 -0.93 -10.55 24.22
CA ALA A 109 -1.43 -10.18 25.54
C ALA A 109 -2.81 -9.48 25.49
N GLY A 110 -3.53 -9.62 24.37
CA GLY A 110 -4.79 -8.91 24.11
C GLY A 110 -4.60 -7.71 23.16
N ASN A 111 -5.53 -6.78 23.22
CA ASN A 111 -5.58 -5.61 22.33
C ASN A 111 -4.51 -4.58 22.69
N LEU A 112 -3.66 -4.22 21.72
CA LEU A 112 -2.57 -3.25 21.84
C LEU A 112 -2.93 -1.96 21.09
N SER A 113 -2.80 -0.80 21.73
CA SER A 113 -2.90 0.50 21.04
C SER A 113 -1.57 0.82 20.33
N GLN A 114 -1.63 1.24 19.06
CA GLN A 114 -0.46 1.51 18.21
C GLN A 114 -0.67 2.73 17.32
N LYS A 115 0.42 3.44 16.99
CA LYS A 115 0.41 4.59 16.07
C LYS A 115 0.92 4.20 14.69
N TYR A 116 0.46 4.92 13.67
CA TYR A 116 1.04 4.78 12.33
C TYR A 116 2.29 5.66 12.21
N GLU A 117 3.42 5.13 12.69
CA GLU A 117 4.70 5.84 12.66
C GLU A 117 5.29 5.86 11.24
N THR A 118 5.76 7.01 10.77
CA THR A 118 6.46 7.15 9.48
C THR A 118 7.75 7.94 9.65
N VAL A 119 8.59 7.98 8.62
CA VAL A 119 9.79 8.83 8.62
C VAL A 119 9.48 10.34 8.63
N LEU A 120 8.20 10.73 8.48
CA LEU A 120 7.71 12.11 8.63
C LEU A 120 6.97 12.34 9.96
N GLY A 121 7.00 11.37 10.88
CA GLY A 121 6.25 11.38 12.12
C GLY A 121 4.97 10.53 12.06
N ASN A 122 4.10 10.70 13.05
CA ASN A 122 2.89 9.89 13.19
C ASN A 122 1.75 10.42 12.33
N LEU A 123 1.09 9.52 11.60
CA LEU A 123 -0.09 9.86 10.81
C LEU A 123 -1.38 9.57 11.60
N PRO A 124 -2.37 10.47 11.57
CA PRO A 124 -3.72 10.15 12.01
C PRO A 124 -4.35 9.07 11.12
N LEU A 125 -5.38 8.43 11.65
CA LEU A 125 -6.06 7.30 11.05
C LEU A 125 -7.54 7.66 10.85
N LEU A 126 -8.06 7.44 9.65
CA LEU A 126 -9.49 7.28 9.43
C LEU A 126 -9.91 5.92 9.99
N LYS A 127 -10.95 5.90 10.82
CA LYS A 127 -11.49 4.69 11.45
C LYS A 127 -12.96 4.53 11.09
N TRP A 128 -13.37 3.32 10.70
CA TRP A 128 -14.77 2.99 10.43
C TRP A 128 -15.10 1.55 10.78
N SER A 129 -16.39 1.21 10.86
CA SER A 129 -16.88 -0.15 11.05
C SER A 129 -17.70 -0.63 9.87
N ILE A 130 -17.64 -1.93 9.61
CA ILE A 130 -18.37 -2.65 8.56
C ILE A 130 -19.14 -3.78 9.21
N ASP A 131 -20.45 -3.86 8.92
CA ASP A 131 -21.26 -5.04 9.23
C ASP A 131 -21.39 -5.91 7.97
N LEU A 132 -20.90 -7.15 8.06
CA LEU A 132 -20.91 -8.16 7.01
C LEU A 132 -21.88 -9.32 7.32
N SER A 133 -22.57 -9.32 8.46
CA SER A 133 -23.49 -10.39 8.89
C SER A 133 -24.63 -10.66 7.89
N SER A 134 -25.01 -9.64 7.11
CA SER A 134 -26.05 -9.70 6.07
C SER A 134 -25.49 -9.68 4.65
N SER A 135 -24.16 -9.72 4.46
CA SER A 135 -23.54 -9.71 3.14
C SER A 135 -23.56 -11.11 2.51
N PRO A 136 -24.28 -11.34 1.39
CA PRO A 136 -24.23 -12.62 0.68
C PRO A 136 -22.90 -12.83 -0.07
N SER A 137 -22.03 -11.80 -0.11
CA SER A 137 -20.74 -11.84 -0.79
C SER A 137 -19.61 -11.82 0.23
N GLU A 138 -18.73 -12.81 0.15
CA GLU A 138 -17.40 -12.78 0.79
C GLU A 138 -16.54 -11.62 0.28
N VAL A 139 -16.77 -11.13 -0.94
CA VAL A 139 -15.97 -10.06 -1.56
C VAL A 139 -16.65 -8.72 -1.39
N PHE A 140 -15.90 -7.73 -0.89
CA PHE A 140 -16.34 -6.34 -0.77
C PHE A 140 -15.24 -5.39 -1.25
N ASN A 141 -15.65 -4.20 -1.71
CA ASN A 141 -14.75 -3.15 -2.15
C ASN A 141 -14.87 -1.96 -1.18
N ILE A 142 -13.73 -1.40 -0.79
CA ILE A 142 -13.65 -0.10 -0.12
C ILE A 142 -13.08 0.91 -1.12
N SER A 143 -13.68 2.09 -1.19
CA SER A 143 -13.08 3.25 -1.87
C SER A 143 -12.89 4.38 -0.85
N VAL A 144 -11.67 4.87 -0.71
CA VAL A 144 -11.34 6.01 0.15
C VAL A 144 -10.96 7.17 -0.76
N ASN A 145 -11.75 8.24 -0.74
CA ASN A 145 -11.46 9.48 -1.41
C ASN A 145 -11.08 10.51 -0.35
N TYR A 146 -9.98 11.24 -0.54
CA TYR A 146 -9.64 12.36 0.31
C TYR A 146 -8.89 13.47 -0.43
N GLU A 147 -9.19 14.72 -0.06
CA GLU A 147 -8.58 15.94 -0.60
C GLU A 147 -7.97 16.76 0.54
N TYR A 148 -6.78 17.30 0.31
CA TYR A 148 -6.09 18.21 1.23
C TYR A 148 -5.16 19.16 0.47
N ILE A 149 -4.74 20.24 1.13
CA ILE A 149 -3.86 21.27 0.56
C ILE A 149 -2.53 21.23 1.29
N ILE A 150 -1.42 21.19 0.54
CA ILE A 150 -0.06 21.29 1.09
C ILE A 150 0.57 22.65 0.74
N LYS A 151 1.24 23.23 1.74
CA LYS A 151 2.05 24.45 1.62
C LYS A 151 3.53 24.07 1.48
N PRO A 152 4.36 24.90 0.84
CA PRO A 152 5.77 24.59 0.65
C PRO A 152 6.52 24.77 1.97
N GLN A 153 7.47 23.89 2.23
CA GLN A 153 8.39 23.98 3.36
C GLN A 153 9.76 24.44 2.87
N LEU A 154 10.41 25.33 3.63
CA LEU A 154 11.77 25.77 3.34
C LEU A 154 12.75 24.72 3.85
N VAL A 155 13.54 24.13 2.95
CA VAL A 155 14.52 23.08 3.26
C VAL A 155 15.87 23.49 2.69
N GLU A 156 16.94 23.36 3.47
CA GLU A 156 18.29 23.56 2.96
C GLU A 156 18.81 22.31 2.24
N ILE A 157 19.20 22.46 0.97
CA ILE A 157 19.86 21.41 0.19
C ILE A 157 21.18 21.97 -0.33
N GLY A 158 22.30 21.39 0.13
CA GLY A 158 23.64 21.83 -0.26
C GLY A 158 23.95 23.29 0.12
N GLY A 159 23.45 23.74 1.28
CA GLY A 159 23.61 25.13 1.76
C GLY A 159 22.79 26.16 0.98
N LYS A 160 21.76 25.73 0.23
CA LYS A 160 20.83 26.62 -0.47
C LYS A 160 19.39 26.38 0.02
N PRO A 161 18.62 27.44 0.32
CA PRO A 161 17.20 27.31 0.62
C PRO A 161 16.42 26.88 -0.63
N VAL A 162 15.60 25.85 -0.50
CA VAL A 162 14.70 25.32 -1.53
C VAL A 162 13.30 25.19 -0.94
N LEU A 163 12.27 25.61 -1.68
CA LEU A 163 10.88 25.35 -1.32
C LEU A 163 10.46 23.98 -1.85
N ILE A 164 9.92 23.14 -0.96
CA ILE A 164 9.50 21.78 -1.27
C ILE A 164 8.06 21.56 -0.80
N HIS A 165 7.19 21.12 -1.70
CA HIS A 165 5.89 20.57 -1.35
C HIS A 165 6.06 19.08 -1.10
N ARG A 166 6.01 18.67 0.17
CA ARG A 166 6.16 17.27 0.58
C ARG A 166 4.79 16.68 0.89
N THR A 167 4.53 15.47 0.40
CA THR A 167 3.40 14.65 0.85
C THR A 167 3.78 13.18 0.96
N ILE A 168 2.95 12.40 1.66
CA ILE A 168 3.10 10.96 1.89
C ILE A 168 1.80 10.22 1.55
N TYR A 169 1.94 9.08 0.88
CA TYR A 169 0.90 8.06 0.81
C TYR A 169 1.35 6.84 1.61
N ALA A 170 0.55 6.50 2.61
CA ALA A 170 0.85 5.52 3.64
C ALA A 170 0.55 4.09 3.18
N MET A 171 1.37 3.60 2.26
CA MET A 171 1.24 2.26 1.65
C MET A 171 1.70 1.13 2.58
N ALA A 172 2.52 1.40 3.62
CA ALA A 172 3.06 0.38 4.53
C ALA A 172 2.05 -0.15 5.56
N THR A 173 0.74 -0.15 5.29
CA THR A 173 -0.31 -0.71 6.18
C THR A 173 -0.16 -2.22 6.40
N GLY A 174 0.62 -2.88 5.56
CA GLY A 174 0.94 -4.29 5.66
C GLY A 174 1.61 -4.71 6.97
N ARG A 175 2.34 -3.79 7.63
CA ARG A 175 3.15 -4.08 8.82
C ARG A 175 2.38 -4.32 10.13
N PHE A 176 1.07 -4.02 10.17
CA PHE A 176 0.31 -3.94 11.43
C PHE A 176 -0.71 -5.06 11.70
N TYR A 177 -1.18 -5.76 10.67
CA TYR A 177 -2.02 -6.95 10.87
C TYR A 177 -1.17 -8.16 11.09
N TYR A 178 -1.74 -9.21 11.68
CA TYR A 178 -1.02 -10.44 11.97
C TYR A 178 -1.64 -11.67 11.28
N GLN A 179 -2.40 -11.50 10.18
CA GLN A 179 -3.16 -12.58 9.54
C GLN A 179 -2.97 -12.65 8.00
N TYR A 180 -2.03 -13.46 7.52
CA TYR A 180 -2.07 -14.07 6.17
C TYR A 180 -2.50 -13.19 4.96
N SER A 181 -1.58 -12.41 4.42
CA SER A 181 -1.69 -11.84 3.06
C SER A 181 -0.96 -12.71 2.03
N LYS A 182 -1.64 -13.37 1.08
CA LYS A 182 -0.95 -14.22 0.08
C LYS A 182 0.10 -13.46 -0.73
N THR A 183 -0.28 -12.30 -1.27
CA THR A 183 0.56 -11.33 -2.01
C THR A 183 -0.36 -10.13 -2.28
N VAL A 184 0.09 -8.90 -2.02
CA VAL A 184 -0.59 -7.68 -2.46
C VAL A 184 0.14 -7.11 -3.66
N ASN A 185 -0.61 -6.74 -4.69
CA ASN A 185 -0.13 -5.85 -5.75
C ASN A 185 -0.77 -4.48 -5.54
N ALA A 186 0.05 -3.44 -5.40
CA ALA A 186 -0.40 -2.05 -5.36
C ALA A 186 0.03 -1.34 -6.65
N THR A 187 -0.95 -0.80 -7.37
CA THR A 187 -0.68 0.09 -8.52
C THR A 187 -1.00 1.52 -8.09
N LEU A 188 0.06 2.31 -7.91
CA LEU A 188 -0.02 3.74 -7.65
C LEU A 188 0.15 4.51 -8.97
N THR A 189 -0.80 5.38 -9.28
CA THR A 189 -0.73 6.35 -10.37
C THR A 189 -0.70 7.75 -9.78
N VAL A 190 0.36 8.52 -10.03
CA VAL A 190 0.45 9.94 -9.65
C VAL A 190 0.34 10.79 -10.91
N ARG A 191 -0.59 11.75 -10.93
CA ARG A 191 -0.79 12.70 -12.02
C ARG A 191 -0.44 14.11 -11.56
N PHE A 192 0.28 14.85 -12.40
CA PHE A 192 0.69 16.23 -12.15
C PHE A 192 0.00 17.13 -13.17
N ASN A 193 -0.97 17.94 -12.73
CA ASN A 193 -1.89 18.68 -13.60
C ASN A 193 -1.83 20.19 -13.33
N GLY A 194 -1.42 20.96 -14.32
CA GLY A 194 -1.27 22.41 -14.31
C GLY A 194 0.10 22.86 -14.85
N GLY A 195 0.11 23.98 -15.58
CA GLY A 195 1.32 24.48 -16.25
C GLY A 195 2.52 24.81 -15.34
N LYS A 196 2.33 24.90 -14.01
CA LYS A 196 3.44 25.05 -13.04
C LYS A 196 4.33 23.81 -12.93
N PHE A 197 3.81 22.63 -13.29
CA PHE A 197 4.61 21.41 -13.32
C PHE A 197 5.54 21.33 -14.54
N ASN A 198 5.41 22.24 -15.53
CA ASN A 198 6.24 22.22 -16.75
C ASN A 198 7.77 22.36 -16.52
N TYR A 199 8.20 22.65 -15.29
CA TYR A 199 9.60 22.72 -14.86
C TYR A 199 9.80 22.22 -13.42
N ALA A 200 8.80 21.55 -12.85
CA ALA A 200 8.92 21.02 -11.50
C ALA A 200 9.87 19.82 -11.49
N ARG A 201 10.71 19.71 -10.46
CA ARG A 201 11.43 18.46 -10.17
C ARG A 201 10.63 17.66 -9.16
N VAL A 202 10.53 16.35 -9.36
CA VAL A 202 9.78 15.48 -8.46
C VAL A 202 10.65 14.33 -8.00
N ASN A 203 10.81 14.21 -6.69
CA ASN A 203 11.47 13.07 -6.08
C ASN A 203 10.40 12.18 -5.44
N VAL A 204 10.30 10.93 -5.89
CA VAL A 204 9.41 9.93 -5.27
C VAL A 204 10.26 8.87 -4.58
N SER A 205 10.03 8.67 -3.28
CA SER A 205 10.81 7.74 -2.47
C SER A 205 9.92 6.67 -1.85
N LEU A 206 10.31 5.40 -2.01
CA LEU A 206 9.76 4.28 -1.25
C LEU A 206 10.60 4.13 0.02
N VAL A 207 10.01 4.48 1.16
CA VAL A 207 10.67 4.53 2.48
C VAL A 207 10.12 3.45 3.42
N PRO A 208 10.97 2.70 4.14
CA PRO A 208 10.50 1.71 5.10
C PRO A 208 9.97 2.37 6.38
N SER A 209 9.26 1.57 7.19
CA SER A 209 8.90 1.92 8.58
C SER A 209 10.13 2.31 9.41
N PRO A 210 10.08 3.36 10.26
CA PRO A 210 11.18 3.74 11.16
C PRO A 210 11.63 2.59 12.09
N ALA A 211 10.71 1.72 12.49
CA ALA A 211 10.98 0.57 13.33
C ALA A 211 11.77 -0.56 12.61
N VAL A 212 11.95 -0.50 11.29
CA VAL A 212 12.63 -1.52 10.50
C VAL A 212 14.02 -1.04 10.09
N VAL A 213 14.99 -1.32 10.96
CA VAL A 213 16.41 -0.98 10.77
C VAL A 213 16.97 -1.73 9.53
N ASN A 214 17.82 -1.06 8.75
CA ASN A 214 18.55 -1.58 7.59
C ASN A 214 17.76 -1.91 6.30
N GLN A 215 16.49 -1.50 6.14
CA GLN A 215 15.83 -1.60 4.83
C GLN A 215 16.26 -0.47 3.86
N PRO A 216 16.50 -0.78 2.57
CA PRO A 216 16.94 0.22 1.59
C PRO A 216 15.81 1.17 1.20
N VAL A 217 16.10 2.47 1.23
CA VAL A 217 15.24 3.51 0.63
C VAL A 217 15.44 3.48 -0.88
N THR A 218 14.39 3.18 -1.65
CA THR A 218 14.43 3.31 -3.11
C THR A 218 13.99 4.72 -3.48
N ARG A 219 14.86 5.49 -4.15
CA ARG A 219 14.53 6.83 -4.66
C ARG A 219 14.39 6.79 -6.18
N LEU A 220 13.27 7.26 -6.68
CA LEU A 220 13.04 7.61 -8.08
C LEU A 220 13.09 9.13 -8.20
N ILE A 221 14.16 9.64 -8.81
CA ILE A 221 14.33 11.06 -9.09
C ILE A 221 13.82 11.31 -10.51
N LEU A 222 12.82 12.18 -10.64
CA LEU A 222 12.32 12.69 -11.91
C LEU A 222 12.91 14.10 -12.11
N ASP A 223 14.14 14.14 -12.62
CA ASP A 223 14.86 15.38 -13.01
C ASP A 223 14.50 15.86 -14.42
N ASP A 224 13.71 15.08 -15.15
CA ASP A 224 13.28 15.39 -16.52
C ASP A 224 12.26 16.54 -16.55
N VAL A 225 12.11 17.21 -17.70
CA VAL A 225 11.13 18.29 -17.86
C VAL A 225 9.72 17.69 -17.85
N MET A 226 9.14 17.59 -16.65
CA MET A 226 7.74 17.23 -16.48
C MET A 226 6.88 18.15 -17.34
N ARG A 227 5.79 17.61 -17.91
CA ARG A 227 4.81 18.39 -18.68
C ARG A 227 3.47 18.32 -17.96
N ASP A 228 2.61 19.30 -18.22
CA ASP A 228 1.21 19.22 -17.81
C ASP A 228 0.58 17.87 -18.23
N GLY A 229 -0.12 17.23 -17.31
CA GLY A 229 -0.67 15.89 -17.47
C GLY A 229 0.34 14.74 -17.31
N TYR A 230 1.56 14.98 -16.81
CA TYR A 230 2.54 13.90 -16.58
C TYR A 230 1.97 12.84 -15.63
N VAL A 231 2.14 11.56 -16.00
CA VAL A 231 1.63 10.41 -15.24
C VAL A 231 2.79 9.50 -14.83
N LEU A 232 3.13 9.51 -13.56
CA LEU A 232 3.99 8.50 -12.96
C LEU A 232 3.15 7.25 -12.61
N ARG A 233 3.67 6.07 -12.90
CA ARG A 233 3.10 4.79 -12.44
C ARG A 233 4.15 4.02 -11.64
N ILE A 234 3.78 3.62 -10.44
CA ILE A 234 4.58 2.77 -9.55
C ILE A 234 3.78 1.50 -9.32
N ASN A 235 4.39 0.34 -9.56
CA ASN A 235 3.83 -0.95 -9.21
C ASN A 235 4.72 -1.57 -8.14
N GLU A 236 4.17 -1.72 -6.93
CA GLU A 236 4.82 -2.41 -5.83
C GLU A 236 4.14 -3.78 -5.64
N ARG A 237 4.92 -4.79 -5.27
CA ARG A 237 4.43 -6.13 -4.94
C ARG A 237 5.00 -6.56 -3.61
N SER A 238 4.15 -6.98 -2.68
CA SER A 238 4.60 -7.50 -1.39
C SER A 238 5.23 -8.89 -1.52
N PRO A 239 6.14 -9.26 -0.60
CA PRO A 239 6.54 -10.66 -0.42
C PRO A 239 5.35 -11.55 -0.09
N MET A 240 5.49 -12.85 -0.35
CA MET A 240 4.48 -13.85 -0.01
C MET A 240 4.31 -13.91 1.52
N PHE A 241 3.05 -13.96 2.00
CA PHE A 241 2.70 -13.89 3.44
C PHE A 241 3.05 -12.57 4.14
N SER A 242 3.36 -11.52 3.37
CA SER A 242 3.58 -10.17 3.86
C SER A 242 2.65 -9.16 3.18
N GLY A 243 2.39 -8.05 3.84
CA GLY A 243 1.78 -6.87 3.22
C GLY A 243 2.84 -5.91 2.68
N MET A 244 2.42 -4.73 2.24
CA MET A 244 3.36 -3.67 1.86
C MET A 244 4.13 -3.14 3.08
N LEU A 245 5.43 -2.90 2.91
CA LEU A 245 6.35 -2.52 3.99
C LEU A 245 6.91 -1.09 3.84
N ARG A 246 6.61 -0.42 2.72
CA ARG A 246 7.18 0.88 2.35
C ARG A 246 6.08 1.90 2.07
N ASP A 247 6.23 3.09 2.63
CA ASP A 247 5.41 4.26 2.32
C ASP A 247 5.97 5.00 1.10
N VAL A 248 5.13 5.80 0.45
CA VAL A 248 5.52 6.62 -0.71
C VAL A 248 5.60 8.08 -0.30
N ILE A 249 6.78 8.68 -0.33
CA ILE A 249 6.95 10.14 -0.20
C ILE A 249 7.07 10.76 -1.58
N ILE A 250 6.36 11.86 -1.81
CA ILE A 250 6.42 12.67 -3.02
C ILE A 250 6.85 14.07 -2.62
N ASP A 251 8.05 14.46 -3.03
CA ASP A 251 8.57 15.82 -2.92
C ASP A 251 8.48 16.51 -4.28
N VAL A 252 7.79 17.64 -4.35
CA VAL A 252 7.70 18.49 -5.54
C VAL A 252 8.46 19.79 -5.29
N VAL A 253 9.39 20.12 -6.19
CA VAL A 253 10.12 21.39 -6.20
C VAL A 253 9.61 22.20 -7.39
N VAL A 254 8.74 23.16 -7.14
CA VAL A 254 8.22 24.08 -8.16
C VAL A 254 9.13 25.31 -8.26
N PRO A 255 9.66 25.67 -9.45
CA PRO A 255 10.50 26.86 -9.58
C PRO A 255 9.68 28.15 -9.39
N GLN A 256 10.26 29.09 -8.63
CA GLN A 256 9.63 30.39 -8.32
C GLN A 256 9.49 31.32 -9.53
N SER A 257 10.28 31.10 -10.58
CA SER A 257 10.19 31.82 -11.86
C SER A 257 10.26 30.85 -13.03
N MET A 258 9.44 31.10 -14.05
CA MET A 258 9.51 30.37 -15.32
C MET A 258 10.84 30.70 -16.00
N PRO A 259 11.63 29.72 -16.46
CA PRO A 259 12.78 30.01 -17.30
C PRO A 259 12.31 30.66 -18.60
N THR A 260 12.92 31.80 -18.97
CA THR A 260 12.65 32.50 -20.23
C THR A 260 13.02 31.58 -21.40
N GLN A 261 12.02 31.00 -22.06
CA GLN A 261 12.26 30.12 -23.21
C GLN A 261 12.70 30.93 -24.44
N THR A 262 13.94 30.73 -24.86
CA THR A 262 14.30 30.88 -26.28
C THR A 262 13.79 29.64 -27.00
N GLN A 263 12.68 29.76 -27.74
CA GLN A 263 12.01 28.62 -28.35
C GLN A 263 12.77 28.04 -29.55
N THR A 264 13.09 26.75 -29.49
CA THR A 264 13.23 25.90 -30.68
C THR A 264 12.42 24.63 -30.45
N SER A 265 11.28 24.52 -31.12
CA SER A 265 10.31 23.45 -30.87
C SER A 265 10.55 22.20 -31.73
N GLN A 266 10.68 21.04 -31.09
CA GLN A 266 10.31 19.76 -31.68
C GLN A 266 9.50 18.92 -30.67
N PRO A 267 8.35 18.34 -31.08
CA PRO A 267 7.55 17.50 -30.20
C PRO A 267 8.11 16.09 -30.14
N SER A 268 8.72 15.72 -29.01
CA SER A 268 8.96 14.32 -28.64
C SER A 268 7.85 13.83 -27.72
N THR A 269 7.23 12.70 -28.07
CA THR A 269 6.36 11.92 -27.18
C THR A 269 7.18 10.79 -26.61
N ILE A 270 7.54 10.88 -25.32
CA ILE A 270 8.28 9.84 -24.61
C ILE A 270 7.36 9.25 -23.54
N SER A 271 7.11 7.95 -23.62
CA SER A 271 6.42 7.18 -22.58
C SER A 271 7.44 6.31 -21.86
N SER A 272 7.92 6.75 -20.69
CA SER A 272 8.78 5.94 -19.83
C SER A 272 7.92 4.98 -18.99
N THR A 273 8.07 3.67 -19.23
CA THR A 273 7.50 2.61 -18.39
C THR A 273 8.63 1.97 -17.60
N THR A 274 8.81 2.37 -16.35
CA THR A 274 9.80 1.77 -15.45
C THR A 274 9.13 0.69 -14.60
N SER A 275 9.16 -0.56 -15.06
CA SER A 275 8.77 -1.72 -14.26
C SER A 275 9.94 -2.18 -13.40
N TYR A 276 9.92 -1.88 -12.10
CA TYR A 276 10.86 -2.46 -11.14
C TYR A 276 10.28 -3.74 -10.54
N THR A 277 11.02 -4.84 -10.63
CA THR A 277 10.72 -6.08 -9.90
C THR A 277 11.72 -6.18 -8.76
N SER A 278 11.23 -6.31 -7.52
CA SER A 278 12.11 -6.55 -6.36
C SER A 278 12.98 -7.79 -6.62
N PRO A 279 14.28 -7.77 -6.27
CA PRO A 279 15.11 -8.96 -6.37
C PRO A 279 14.51 -10.09 -5.53
N SER A 280 14.49 -11.29 -6.09
CA SER A 280 14.15 -12.52 -5.36
C SER A 280 15.25 -12.84 -4.37
N GLU A 281 14.90 -13.05 -3.10
CA GLU A 281 15.86 -13.52 -2.09
C GLU A 281 16.43 -14.89 -2.50
N GLY A 282 17.75 -14.95 -2.62
CA GLY A 282 18.51 -16.17 -2.85
C GLY A 282 19.24 -16.60 -1.59
N GLU A 283 19.09 -17.88 -1.25
CA GLU A 283 19.99 -18.72 -0.45
C GLU A 283 20.49 -18.24 0.92
N GLY A 284 19.93 -18.86 1.96
CA GLY A 284 20.76 -19.76 2.78
C GLY A 284 21.44 -19.19 4.03
N ILE A 285 20.71 -19.14 5.15
CA ILE A 285 21.32 -19.21 6.49
C ILE A 285 20.77 -20.42 7.25
N ASN A 286 21.66 -21.37 7.53
CA ASN A 286 21.35 -22.62 8.20
C ASN A 286 21.51 -22.44 9.72
N ARG A 287 20.41 -22.44 10.50
CA ARG A 287 20.43 -22.56 11.96
C ARG A 287 19.29 -23.41 12.50
N SER A 288 19.65 -24.54 13.10
CA SER A 288 18.81 -25.32 14.00
C SER A 288 18.65 -24.58 15.34
N LEU A 289 17.41 -24.34 15.78
CA LEU A 289 16.87 -24.94 17.02
C LEU A 289 15.36 -24.67 17.13
N ILE A 290 14.64 -25.58 17.80
CA ILE A 290 13.18 -25.58 17.87
C ILE A 290 12.67 -24.64 18.98
N GLY A 291 11.72 -23.79 18.62
CA GLY A 291 10.85 -23.04 19.53
C GLY A 291 9.58 -22.63 18.78
N VAL A 292 8.47 -23.34 18.99
CA VAL A 292 7.23 -23.14 18.21
C VAL A 292 6.50 -21.89 18.69
N LEU A 293 6.38 -20.88 17.82
CA LEU A 293 5.55 -19.69 18.00
C LEU A 293 5.09 -19.19 16.61
N ILE A 294 3.79 -18.95 16.42
CA ILE A 294 3.18 -18.71 15.08
C ILE A 294 2.36 -17.40 15.08
N ILE A 295 2.68 -16.46 14.16
CA ILE A 295 2.20 -15.03 14.04
C ILE A 295 2.33 -14.58 12.53
N LEU A 296 1.77 -13.42 12.03
CA LEU A 296 2.08 -12.61 10.77
C LEU A 296 1.10 -12.71 9.52
N LEU A 297 0.84 -11.74 8.57
CA LEU A 297 0.91 -10.24 8.43
C LEU A 297 -0.15 -9.64 7.38
N GLY A 298 -0.52 -8.33 7.41
CA GLY A 298 -1.23 -7.48 6.35
C GLY A 298 -2.66 -6.74 6.46
N PHE A 299 -2.85 -5.51 7.04
CA PHE A 299 -4.11 -4.66 7.35
C PHE A 299 -4.79 -4.68 8.75
N VAL A 300 -4.78 -3.61 9.58
CA VAL A 300 -5.53 -3.63 10.87
C VAL A 300 -7.05 -3.59 10.65
N ALA A 301 -7.61 -4.79 10.56
CA ALA A 301 -9.02 -5.07 10.70
C ALA A 301 -9.24 -5.72 12.08
N ILE A 302 -9.82 -5.00 13.04
CA ILE A 302 -10.23 -5.60 14.31
C ILE A 302 -11.64 -6.11 14.15
N ALA A 303 -11.84 -7.42 14.25
CA ALA A 303 -13.17 -7.96 14.44
C ALA A 303 -13.47 -8.04 15.94
N VAL A 304 -14.50 -7.31 16.37
CA VAL A 304 -15.11 -7.56 17.69
C VAL A 304 -15.89 -8.87 17.60
N ILE A 305 -15.28 -9.96 18.06
CA ILE A 305 -15.99 -11.23 18.24
C ILE A 305 -16.97 -11.04 19.41
N LYS A 306 -18.23 -10.74 19.11
CA LYS A 306 -19.31 -10.96 20.07
C LYS A 306 -19.51 -12.47 20.18
N GLY A 307 -19.04 -13.05 21.29
CA GLY A 307 -19.49 -14.38 21.70
C GLY A 307 -21.02 -14.40 21.84
N LYS A 308 -21.61 -15.55 21.51
CA LYS A 308 -22.96 -15.92 21.96
C LYS A 308 -22.92 -16.28 23.45
#